data_AF-A0A968MUV6-F1
#
_entry.id   AF-A0A968MUV6-F1
#
_cell.length_a   1.000
_cell.length_b   1.000
_cell.length_c   1.000
_cell.angle_alpha   90.00
_cell.angle_beta   90.00
_cell.angle_gamma   90.00
#
_symmetry.space_group_name_H-M   'P 1'
#
loop_
_entity.id
_entity.type
_entity.pdbx_description
1 polymer ?
#
loop_
_entity_poly.entity_id
_entity_poly.type
_entity_poly.pdbx_seq_one_letter_code
_entity_poly.pdbx_strand_id
1 'polypeptide(L)'
;MKDEDTKKEFMGLKANDTIKFDLRKAFPNDVELASILHKKKEEITDLDSVFQFSIVSISRFVKANVDQELFDKIFGEGQVNSEDEFKEKIQEEIKHNLQRESEYKFRTDAKETLLSKCTFKLPEEFLKRWIFSINEGKYTQEQIDDDFPKFMNDLRWQLLQNKVIKENDLKVSDEEIIEFSKYITRMQFEQYGLHNVPDENIDNYAKESLKRPEERKRMLEKLYEDKVIEFVKTLVTIDNKVVTSEEFDKLIEANNE
;
A
#
# COMPACT_ATOMS: atom_id res chain seq x y z
N MET A 1 -21.57 15.13 -6.65
CA MET A 1 -22.54 16.20 -6.31
C MET A 1 -23.26 15.80 -5.05
N LYS A 2 -23.27 16.68 -4.04
CA LYS A 2 -23.87 16.41 -2.72
C LYS A 2 -25.30 16.97 -2.61
N ASP A 3 -25.68 17.92 -3.46
CA ASP A 3 -27.03 18.48 -3.53
C ASP A 3 -27.96 17.60 -4.39
N GLU A 4 -29.03 17.09 -3.78
CA GLU A 4 -29.98 16.20 -4.45
C GLU A 4 -30.93 16.96 -5.40
N ASP A 5 -31.13 18.27 -5.23
CA ASP A 5 -31.97 19.06 -6.14
C ASP A 5 -31.23 19.37 -7.44
N THR A 6 -29.97 19.79 -7.37
CA THR A 6 -29.13 19.92 -8.58
C THR A 6 -29.00 18.57 -9.29
N LYS A 7 -28.84 17.46 -8.57
CA LYS A 7 -28.78 16.12 -9.19
C LYS A 7 -30.04 15.76 -9.99
N LYS A 8 -31.22 16.22 -9.56
CA LYS A 8 -32.47 16.04 -10.32
C LYS A 8 -32.50 16.83 -11.61
N GLU A 9 -31.88 18.01 -11.66
CA GLU A 9 -31.80 18.82 -12.89
C GLU A 9 -31.00 18.11 -13.99
N PHE A 10 -30.07 17.23 -13.61
CA PHE A 10 -29.31 16.40 -14.57
C PHE A 10 -30.08 15.17 -15.06
N MET A 11 -31.18 14.78 -14.39
CA MET A 11 -31.95 13.61 -14.79
C MET A 11 -32.77 13.92 -16.05
N GLY A 12 -32.57 13.12 -17.09
CA GLY A 12 -33.31 13.24 -18.36
C GLY A 12 -32.62 14.08 -19.43
N LEU A 13 -31.51 14.74 -19.11
CA LEU A 13 -30.67 15.43 -20.09
C LEU A 13 -29.96 14.44 -21.02
N LYS A 14 -29.70 14.88 -22.24
CA LYS A 14 -29.05 14.13 -23.31
C LYS A 14 -27.69 14.74 -23.65
N ALA A 15 -26.90 13.99 -24.42
CA ALA A 15 -25.70 14.57 -25.02
C ALA A 15 -26.07 15.79 -25.88
N ASN A 16 -25.25 16.83 -25.79
CA ASN A 16 -25.41 18.18 -26.32
C ASN A 16 -26.40 19.09 -25.60
N ASP A 17 -27.07 18.62 -24.54
CA ASP A 17 -27.86 19.52 -23.70
C ASP A 17 -26.95 20.44 -22.87
N THR A 18 -27.47 21.62 -22.55
CA THR A 18 -26.80 22.60 -21.70
C THR A 18 -27.60 22.80 -20.43
N ILE A 19 -26.91 22.83 -19.29
CA ILE A 19 -27.50 23.06 -17.97
C ILE A 19 -26.74 24.17 -17.27
N LYS A 20 -27.47 25.07 -16.62
CA LYS A 20 -26.90 26.10 -15.73
C LYS A 20 -27.26 25.73 -14.31
N PHE A 21 -26.26 25.56 -13.46
CA PHE A 21 -26.49 25.28 -12.05
C PHE A 21 -25.42 25.95 -11.19
N ASP A 22 -25.74 26.09 -9.91
CA ASP A 22 -24.82 26.66 -8.93
C ASP A 22 -23.81 25.59 -8.47
N LEU A 23 -22.54 25.79 -8.85
CA LEU A 23 -21.45 24.86 -8.57
C LEU A 23 -21.11 24.82 -7.08
N ARG A 24 -21.23 25.95 -6.35
CA ARG A 24 -21.01 26.01 -4.90
C ARG A 24 -22.12 25.28 -4.14
N LYS A 25 -23.36 25.37 -4.62
CA LYS A 25 -24.48 24.58 -4.06
C LYS A 25 -24.27 23.09 -4.29
N ALA A 26 -23.86 22.69 -5.49
CA ALA A 26 -23.63 21.28 -5.85
C ALA A 26 -22.42 20.63 -5.17
N PHE A 27 -21.38 21.43 -4.91
CA PHE A 27 -20.11 21.02 -4.29
C PHE A 27 -19.71 22.04 -3.20
N PRO A 28 -20.20 21.90 -1.97
CA PRO A 28 -19.98 22.87 -0.89
C PRO A 28 -18.54 22.88 -0.33
N ASN A 29 -17.65 22.01 -0.82
CA ASN A 29 -16.28 21.91 -0.36
C ASN A 29 -15.33 22.68 -1.31
N ASP A 30 -14.71 23.75 -0.81
CA ASP A 30 -13.79 24.59 -1.58
C ASP A 30 -12.59 23.82 -2.17
N VAL A 31 -12.16 22.73 -1.53
CA VAL A 31 -11.08 21.87 -2.03
C VAL A 31 -11.54 21.05 -3.24
N GLU A 32 -12.76 20.50 -3.17
CA GLU A 32 -13.37 19.80 -4.30
C GLU A 32 -13.62 20.76 -5.48
N LEU A 33 -14.09 21.99 -5.20
CA LEU A 33 -14.27 23.05 -6.19
C LEU A 33 -12.97 23.47 -6.87
N ALA A 34 -11.91 23.69 -6.09
CA ALA A 34 -10.58 24.00 -6.60
C ALA A 34 -10.06 22.93 -7.55
N SER A 35 -10.27 21.65 -7.20
CA SER A 35 -9.90 20.52 -8.04
C SER A 35 -10.73 20.43 -9.33
N ILE A 36 -12.05 20.65 -9.25
CA ILE A 36 -12.96 20.58 -10.42
C ILE A 36 -12.65 21.70 -11.42
N LEU A 37 -12.38 22.91 -10.92
CA LEU A 37 -12.11 24.08 -11.75
C LEU A 37 -10.63 24.22 -12.14
N HIS A 38 -9.75 23.34 -11.64
CA HIS A 38 -8.30 23.42 -11.78
C HIS A 38 -7.74 24.80 -11.37
N LYS A 39 -8.25 25.35 -10.25
CA LYS A 39 -7.87 26.66 -9.71
C LYS A 39 -7.29 26.55 -8.31
N LYS A 40 -6.54 27.57 -7.89
CA LYS A 40 -6.04 27.68 -6.51
C LYS A 40 -7.19 28.07 -5.57
N LYS A 41 -7.12 27.59 -4.32
CA LYS A 41 -8.15 27.82 -3.29
C LYS A 41 -8.45 29.31 -3.06
N GLU A 42 -7.43 30.16 -3.19
CA GLU A 42 -7.52 31.63 -3.05
C GLU A 42 -8.40 32.28 -4.13
N GLU A 43 -8.55 31.65 -5.30
CA GLU A 43 -9.38 32.16 -6.39
C GLU A 43 -10.82 31.67 -6.32
N ILE A 44 -11.12 30.72 -5.41
CA ILE A 44 -12.45 30.12 -5.29
C ILE A 44 -13.42 31.02 -4.52
N THR A 45 -12.92 31.84 -3.58
CA THR A 45 -13.73 32.69 -2.69
C THR A 45 -14.47 33.82 -3.41
N ASP A 46 -13.97 34.30 -4.55
CA ASP A 46 -14.56 35.39 -5.34
C ASP A 46 -15.24 34.94 -6.65
N LEU A 47 -15.40 33.63 -6.87
CA LEU A 47 -16.01 33.11 -8.10
C LEU A 47 -17.53 33.25 -8.10
N ASP A 48 -18.06 33.70 -9.24
CA ASP A 48 -19.47 33.59 -9.60
C ASP A 48 -19.88 32.11 -9.54
N SER A 49 -21.01 31.82 -8.90
CA SER A 49 -21.37 30.46 -8.51
C SER A 49 -22.12 29.71 -9.60
N VAL A 50 -22.67 30.41 -10.60
CA VAL A 50 -23.51 29.81 -11.66
C VAL A 50 -22.68 29.52 -12.91
N PHE A 51 -22.55 28.23 -13.25
CA PHE A 51 -21.80 27.78 -14.42
C PHE A 51 -22.73 27.10 -15.43
N GLN A 52 -22.45 27.27 -16.72
CA GLN A 52 -23.10 26.55 -17.80
C GLN A 52 -22.24 25.34 -18.20
N PHE A 53 -22.81 24.14 -18.10
CA PHE A 53 -22.19 22.90 -18.54
C PHE A 53 -22.86 22.40 -19.82
N SER A 54 -22.05 21.96 -20.78
CA SER A 54 -22.51 21.27 -21.98
C SER A 54 -22.19 19.79 -21.84
N ILE A 55 -23.20 18.93 -21.94
CA ILE A 55 -23.02 17.49 -21.79
C ILE A 55 -22.44 16.93 -23.08
N VAL A 56 -21.14 16.60 -23.10
CA VAL A 56 -20.48 16.07 -24.31
C VAL A 56 -20.84 14.61 -24.55
N SER A 57 -20.84 13.80 -23.50
CA SER A 57 -21.20 12.38 -23.58
C SER A 57 -21.81 11.92 -22.26
N ILE A 58 -22.68 10.92 -22.34
CA ILE A 58 -23.26 10.26 -21.17
C ILE A 58 -22.81 8.81 -21.21
N SER A 59 -21.84 8.48 -20.38
CA SER A 59 -21.40 7.10 -20.18
C SER A 59 -22.20 6.48 -19.04
N ARG A 60 -22.69 5.25 -19.25
CA ARG A 60 -23.33 4.46 -18.20
C ARG A 60 -22.45 3.26 -17.91
N PHE A 61 -22.14 3.04 -16.63
CA PHE A 61 -21.55 1.80 -16.20
C PHE A 61 -22.62 0.70 -16.28
N VAL A 62 -22.42 -0.24 -17.19
CA VAL A 62 -23.24 -1.45 -17.29
C VAL A 62 -22.41 -2.58 -16.69
N LYS A 63 -23.03 -3.40 -15.83
CA LYS A 63 -22.37 -4.60 -15.32
C LYS A 63 -22.05 -5.50 -16.50
N ALA A 64 -20.79 -5.94 -16.60
CA ALA A 64 -20.42 -6.94 -17.58
C ALA A 64 -21.18 -8.24 -17.30
N ASN A 65 -21.50 -8.98 -18.37
CA ASN A 65 -21.97 -10.35 -18.22
C ASN A 65 -20.81 -11.21 -17.71
N VAL A 66 -21.14 -12.27 -16.96
CA VAL A 66 -20.14 -13.23 -16.49
C VAL A 66 -19.91 -14.24 -17.61
N ASP A 67 -19.08 -13.84 -18.57
CA ASP A 67 -18.77 -14.61 -19.78
C ASP A 67 -17.27 -14.55 -20.12
N GLN A 68 -16.90 -15.20 -21.23
CA GLN A 68 -15.52 -15.29 -21.68
C GLN A 68 -14.87 -13.91 -21.89
N GLU A 69 -15.63 -12.90 -22.34
CA GLU A 69 -15.10 -11.55 -22.54
C GLU A 69 -14.68 -10.91 -21.20
N LEU A 70 -15.45 -11.14 -20.14
CA LEU A 70 -15.07 -10.72 -18.79
C LEU A 70 -13.85 -11.48 -18.27
N PHE A 71 -13.80 -12.80 -18.51
CA PHE A 71 -12.70 -13.65 -18.05
C PHE A 71 -11.37 -13.24 -18.70
N ASP A 72 -11.37 -13.09 -20.02
CA ASP A 72 -10.19 -12.69 -20.80
C ASP A 72 -9.73 -11.27 -20.44
N LYS A 73 -10.66 -10.37 -20.07
CA LYS A 73 -10.32 -9.00 -19.67
C LYS A 73 -9.66 -8.93 -18.29
N ILE A 74 -10.02 -9.82 -17.36
CA ILE A 74 -9.49 -9.81 -15.99
C ILE A 74 -8.22 -10.64 -15.90
N PHE A 75 -8.22 -11.85 -16.46
CA PHE A 75 -7.13 -12.81 -16.30
C PHE A 75 -6.27 -12.99 -17.56
N GLY A 76 -6.71 -12.47 -18.72
CA GLY A 76 -6.05 -12.67 -20.01
C GLY A 76 -6.65 -13.83 -20.80
N GLU A 77 -6.50 -13.77 -22.12
CA GLU A 77 -7.07 -14.76 -23.05
C GLU A 77 -6.61 -16.19 -22.72
N GLY A 78 -7.58 -17.11 -22.60
CA GLY A 78 -7.34 -18.54 -22.43
C GLY A 78 -6.91 -18.98 -21.04
N GLN A 79 -6.88 -18.08 -20.04
CA GLN A 79 -6.55 -18.43 -18.66
C GLN A 79 -7.72 -19.04 -17.87
N VAL A 80 -8.95 -18.67 -18.24
CA VAL A 80 -10.18 -19.10 -17.57
C VAL A 80 -11.24 -19.37 -18.64
N ASN A 81 -11.86 -20.55 -18.61
CA ASN A 81 -12.78 -21.01 -19.66
C ASN A 81 -14.21 -21.24 -19.16
N SER A 82 -14.45 -21.07 -17.86
CA SER A 82 -15.77 -21.27 -17.26
C SER A 82 -16.01 -20.36 -16.07
N GLU A 83 -17.28 -20.18 -15.72
CA GLU A 83 -17.67 -19.42 -14.52
C GLU A 83 -17.13 -20.08 -13.23
N ASP A 84 -17.04 -21.41 -13.19
CA ASP A 84 -16.50 -22.12 -12.03
C ASP A 84 -14.99 -21.89 -11.88
N GLU A 85 -14.23 -21.96 -12.98
CA GLU A 85 -12.80 -21.60 -12.98
C GLU A 85 -12.59 -20.12 -12.61
N PHE A 86 -13.48 -19.23 -13.07
CA PHE A 86 -13.43 -17.81 -12.73
C PHE A 86 -13.63 -17.57 -11.23
N LYS A 87 -14.62 -18.24 -10.63
CA LYS A 87 -14.87 -18.17 -9.17
C LYS A 87 -13.72 -18.75 -8.38
N GLU A 88 -13.15 -19.88 -8.81
CA GLU A 88 -12.00 -20.50 -8.15
C GLU A 88 -10.80 -19.55 -8.16
N LYS A 89 -10.49 -18.93 -9.30
CA LYS A 89 -9.41 -17.93 -9.40
C LYS A 89 -9.61 -16.73 -8.48
N ILE A 90 -10.83 -16.19 -8.41
CA ILE A 90 -11.15 -15.10 -7.49
C ILE A 90 -10.97 -15.56 -6.03
N GLN A 91 -11.41 -16.76 -5.68
CA GLN A 91 -11.24 -17.30 -4.33
C GLN A 91 -9.76 -17.51 -3.97
N GLU A 92 -8.95 -18.01 -4.90
CA GLU A 92 -7.51 -18.15 -4.73
C GLU A 92 -6.85 -16.79 -4.47
N GLU A 93 -7.20 -15.77 -5.25
CA GLU A 93 -6.65 -14.42 -5.10
C GLU A 93 -7.05 -13.80 -3.76
N ILE A 94 -8.33 -13.90 -3.39
CA ILE A 94 -8.82 -13.44 -2.08
C ILE A 94 -8.08 -14.15 -0.95
N LYS A 95 -7.93 -15.48 -1.04
CA LYS A 95 -7.22 -16.27 -0.02
C LYS A 95 -5.75 -15.86 0.10
N HIS A 96 -5.07 -15.65 -1.02
CA HIS A 96 -3.68 -15.20 -1.04
C HIS A 96 -3.53 -13.82 -0.40
N ASN A 97 -4.44 -12.89 -0.72
CA ASN A 97 -4.43 -11.55 -0.12
C ASN A 97 -4.70 -11.60 1.39
N LEU A 98 -5.72 -12.33 1.83
CA LEU A 98 -6.04 -12.49 3.26
C LEU A 98 -4.91 -13.20 4.03
N GLN A 99 -4.20 -14.16 3.41
CA GLN A 99 -3.04 -14.78 4.01
C GLN A 99 -1.92 -13.76 4.24
N ARG A 100 -1.61 -12.94 3.23
CA ARG A 100 -0.57 -11.89 3.35
C ARG A 100 -0.92 -10.86 4.43
N GLU A 101 -2.18 -10.49 4.55
CA GLU A 101 -2.65 -9.59 5.60
C GLU A 101 -2.54 -10.22 6.99
N SER A 102 -2.93 -11.50 7.12
CA SER A 102 -2.78 -12.24 8.38
C SER A 102 -1.32 -12.37 8.80
N GLU A 103 -0.43 -12.63 7.85
CA GLU A 103 1.02 -12.68 8.09
C GLU A 103 1.59 -11.31 8.47
N TYR A 104 1.09 -10.23 7.86
CA TYR A 104 1.43 -8.85 8.25
C TYR A 104 1.06 -8.59 9.71
N LYS A 105 -0.17 -8.94 10.11
CA LYS A 105 -0.64 -8.80 11.50
C LYS A 105 0.25 -9.60 12.46
N PHE A 106 0.52 -10.86 12.14
CA PHE A 106 1.42 -11.68 12.94
C PHE A 106 2.80 -11.03 13.11
N ARG A 107 3.39 -10.50 12.03
CA ARG A 107 4.70 -9.83 12.07
C ARG A 107 4.68 -8.63 13.01
N THR A 108 3.64 -7.81 12.94
CA THR A 108 3.49 -6.64 13.81
C THR A 108 3.36 -7.05 15.27
N ASP A 109 2.51 -8.04 15.58
CA ASP A 109 2.31 -8.52 16.94
C ASP A 109 3.56 -9.20 17.51
N ALA A 110 4.30 -9.93 16.67
CA ALA A 110 5.58 -10.51 17.04
C ALA A 110 6.61 -9.42 17.36
N LYS A 111 6.71 -8.37 16.53
CA LYS A 111 7.60 -7.22 16.79
C LYS A 111 7.27 -6.55 18.12
N GLU A 112 6.01 -6.21 18.37
CA GLU A 112 5.55 -5.57 19.60
C GLU A 112 5.77 -6.44 20.84
N THR A 113 5.44 -7.73 20.75
CA THR A 113 5.63 -8.69 21.84
C THR A 113 7.11 -8.86 22.18
N LEU A 114 7.98 -8.93 21.18
CA LEU A 114 9.41 -9.05 21.39
C LEU A 114 10.02 -7.77 21.98
N LEU A 115 9.61 -6.60 21.49
CA LEU A 115 10.07 -5.31 22.01
C LEU A 115 9.62 -5.06 23.46
N SER A 116 8.39 -5.44 23.81
CA SER A 116 7.88 -5.30 25.18
C SER A 116 8.59 -6.25 26.15
N LYS A 117 8.91 -7.48 25.73
CA LYS A 117 9.65 -8.45 26.56
C LYS A 117 11.14 -8.15 26.64
N CYS A 118 11.74 -7.54 25.62
CA CYS A 118 13.18 -7.25 25.55
C CYS A 118 13.45 -5.75 25.71
N THR A 119 13.36 -5.25 26.95
CA THR A 119 13.69 -3.87 27.27
C THR A 119 15.17 -3.72 27.63
N PHE A 120 15.90 -2.93 26.85
CA PHE A 120 17.28 -2.56 27.13
C PHE A 120 17.48 -1.05 26.94
N LYS A 121 18.43 -0.49 27.70
CA LYS A 121 18.72 0.94 27.68
C LYS A 121 19.63 1.28 26.50
N LEU A 122 19.27 2.33 25.77
CA LEU A 122 20.07 2.91 24.70
C LEU A 122 20.49 4.34 25.10
N PRO A 123 21.64 4.84 24.62
CA PRO A 123 22.14 6.16 24.99
C PRO A 123 21.41 7.27 24.20
N GLU A 124 20.21 7.64 24.66
CA GLU A 124 19.30 8.55 23.95
C GLU A 124 19.94 9.90 23.60
N GLU A 125 20.58 10.55 24.57
CA GLU A 125 21.28 11.82 24.38
C GLU A 125 22.37 11.77 23.31
N PHE A 126 23.08 10.65 23.22
CA PHE A 126 24.09 10.47 22.18
C PHE A 126 23.43 10.28 20.81
N LEU A 127 22.36 9.47 20.74
CA LEU A 127 21.65 9.18 19.50
C LEU A 127 21.00 10.44 18.91
N LYS A 128 20.37 11.30 19.74
CA LYS A 128 19.83 12.59 19.29
C LYS A 128 20.90 13.48 18.68
N ARG A 129 22.03 13.66 19.38
CA ARG A 129 23.18 14.44 18.88
C ARG A 129 23.77 13.84 17.61
N TRP A 130 23.83 12.52 17.52
CA TRP A 130 24.32 11.81 16.36
C TRP A 130 23.41 12.03 15.14
N ILE A 131 22.08 11.87 15.30
CA ILE A 131 21.08 12.15 14.24
C ILE A 131 21.21 13.58 13.72
N PHE A 132 21.32 14.55 14.62
CA PHE A 132 21.48 15.96 14.24
C PHE A 132 22.77 16.18 13.42
N SER A 133 23.86 15.53 13.84
CA SER A 133 25.18 15.68 13.23
C SER A 133 25.28 15.02 11.85
N ILE A 134 24.76 13.80 11.68
CA ILE A 134 24.81 13.07 10.39
C ILE A 134 23.91 13.69 9.33
N ASN A 135 22.85 14.37 9.76
CA ASN A 135 21.93 15.05 8.86
C ASN A 135 22.36 16.49 8.58
N GLU A 136 23.55 16.90 9.03
CA GLU A 136 24.11 18.25 8.81
C GLU A 136 23.13 19.37 9.19
N GLY A 137 22.32 19.16 10.23
CA GLY A 137 21.30 20.13 10.66
C GLY A 137 20.08 20.28 9.74
N LYS A 138 19.85 19.33 8.82
CA LYS A 138 18.62 19.31 7.98
C LYS A 138 17.32 19.23 8.77
N TYR A 139 17.37 18.67 9.97
CA TYR A 139 16.23 18.56 10.89
C TYR A 139 16.46 19.44 12.11
N THR A 140 15.41 20.12 12.56
CA THR A 140 15.45 20.88 13.82
C THR A 140 15.48 19.92 15.01
N GLN A 141 15.91 20.43 16.16
CA GLN A 141 15.94 19.64 17.39
C GLN A 141 14.53 19.19 17.82
N GLU A 142 13.52 20.06 17.60
CA GLU A 142 12.10 19.74 17.82
C GLU A 142 11.63 18.59 16.91
N GLN A 143 11.96 18.63 15.61
CA GLN A 143 11.62 17.53 14.68
C GLN A 143 12.28 16.21 15.09
N ILE A 144 13.54 16.27 15.52
CA ILE A 144 14.24 15.08 16.01
C ILE A 144 13.55 14.55 17.26
N ASP A 145 13.16 15.41 18.21
CA ASP A 145 12.51 15.00 19.45
C ASP A 145 11.13 14.38 19.22
N ASP A 146 10.35 14.90 18.27
CA ASP A 146 9.04 14.38 17.89
C ASP A 146 9.14 12.96 17.28
N ASP A 147 10.10 12.74 16.38
CA ASP A 147 10.30 11.44 15.71
C ASP A 147 11.16 10.45 16.53
N PHE A 148 11.82 10.92 17.60
CA PHE A 148 12.78 10.14 18.38
C PHE A 148 12.21 8.84 18.96
N PRO A 149 10.97 8.82 19.52
CA PRO A 149 10.39 7.59 20.06
C PRO A 149 10.24 6.50 19.01
N LYS A 150 9.83 6.88 17.78
CA LYS A 150 9.69 5.95 16.65
C LYS A 150 11.05 5.40 16.22
N PHE A 151 12.03 6.30 16.07
CA PHE A 151 13.42 5.91 15.78
C PHE A 151 13.97 4.92 16.81
N MET A 152 13.71 5.15 18.10
CA MET A 152 14.15 4.28 19.18
C MET A 152 13.54 2.88 19.11
N ASN A 153 12.25 2.79 18.77
CA ASN A 153 11.58 1.50 18.58
C ASN A 153 12.14 0.74 17.38
N ASP A 154 12.38 1.42 16.26
CA ASP A 154 12.96 0.79 15.07
C ASP A 154 14.42 0.37 15.29
N LEU A 155 15.21 1.18 16.00
CA LEU A 155 16.59 0.83 16.36
C LEU A 155 16.62 -0.40 17.30
N ARG A 156 15.74 -0.46 18.30
CA ARG A 156 15.63 -1.63 19.18
C ARG A 156 15.26 -2.88 18.39
N TRP A 157 14.31 -2.77 17.47
CA TRP A 157 13.89 -3.87 16.62
C TRP A 157 15.05 -4.36 15.75
N GLN A 158 15.76 -3.44 15.09
CA GLN A 158 16.92 -3.77 14.26
C GLN A 158 18.02 -4.46 15.06
N LEU A 159 18.29 -4.01 16.30
CA LEU A 159 19.28 -4.66 17.17
C LEU A 159 18.86 -6.07 17.58
N LEU A 160 17.58 -6.27 17.86
CA LEU A 160 17.04 -7.58 18.19
C LEU A 160 17.13 -8.54 16.99
N GLN A 161 16.72 -8.09 15.80
CA GLN A 161 16.84 -8.86 14.57
C GLN A 161 18.30 -9.26 14.33
N ASN A 162 19.23 -8.32 14.42
CA ASN A 162 20.67 -8.59 14.27
C ASN A 162 21.18 -9.61 15.29
N LYS A 163 20.67 -9.58 16.52
CA LYS A 163 21.02 -10.57 17.55
C LYS A 163 20.51 -11.96 17.18
N VAL A 164 19.24 -12.08 16.79
CA VAL A 164 18.65 -13.35 16.34
C VAL A 164 19.38 -13.92 15.14
N ILE A 165 19.69 -13.09 14.15
CA ILE A 165 20.44 -13.49 12.94
C ILE A 165 21.80 -14.07 13.32
N LYS A 166 22.56 -13.36 14.18
CA LYS A 166 23.90 -13.78 14.58
C LYS A 166 23.91 -15.03 15.45
N GLU A 167 23.01 -15.11 16.44
CA GLU A 167 22.98 -16.25 17.38
C GLU A 167 22.50 -17.54 16.72
N ASN A 168 21.70 -17.44 15.66
CA ASN A 168 21.11 -18.60 14.96
C ASN A 168 21.71 -18.82 13.56
N ASP A 169 22.80 -18.13 13.21
CA ASP A 169 23.50 -18.23 11.92
C ASP A 169 22.53 -18.14 10.72
N LEU A 170 21.53 -17.26 10.82
CA LEU A 170 20.56 -17.07 9.73
C LEU A 170 21.28 -16.45 8.53
N LYS A 171 21.16 -17.09 7.38
CA LYS A 171 21.80 -16.67 6.14
C LYS A 171 20.77 -16.43 5.04
N VAL A 172 21.01 -15.39 4.28
CA VAL A 172 20.35 -15.11 3.01
C VAL A 172 21.35 -15.43 1.90
N SER A 173 20.98 -16.35 1.01
CA SER A 173 21.75 -16.72 -0.17
C SER A 173 21.57 -15.70 -1.30
N ASP A 174 22.51 -15.67 -2.25
CA ASP A 174 22.36 -14.80 -3.43
C ASP A 174 21.19 -15.23 -4.31
N GLU A 175 20.89 -16.53 -4.36
CA GLU A 175 19.70 -17.05 -5.04
C GLU A 175 18.40 -16.49 -4.45
N GLU A 176 18.27 -16.45 -3.12
CA GLU A 176 17.11 -15.87 -2.45
C GLU A 176 16.94 -14.37 -2.76
N ILE A 177 18.04 -13.62 -2.84
CA ILE A 177 18.01 -12.20 -3.19
C ILE A 177 17.55 -12.01 -4.64
N ILE A 178 18.04 -12.84 -5.55
CA ILE A 178 17.66 -12.81 -6.96
C ILE A 178 16.17 -13.12 -7.13
N GLU A 179 15.67 -14.19 -6.51
CA GLU A 179 14.26 -14.56 -6.60
C GLU A 179 13.35 -13.51 -5.95
N PHE A 180 13.76 -12.94 -4.82
CA PHE A 180 13.01 -11.83 -4.22
C PHE A 180 13.00 -10.59 -5.11
N SER A 181 14.13 -10.26 -5.76
CA SER A 181 14.17 -9.17 -6.73
C SER A 181 13.24 -9.42 -7.92
N LYS A 182 13.17 -10.65 -8.45
CA LYS A 182 12.25 -11.01 -9.53
C LYS A 182 10.80 -10.85 -9.10
N TYR A 183 10.47 -11.30 -7.90
CA TYR A 183 9.15 -11.14 -7.31
C TYR A 183 8.75 -9.65 -7.23
N ILE A 184 9.62 -8.79 -6.70
CA ILE A 184 9.38 -7.34 -6.63
C ILE A 184 9.23 -6.74 -8.03
N THR A 185 10.06 -7.15 -9.00
CA THR A 185 9.97 -6.70 -10.39
C THR A 185 8.63 -7.08 -11.02
N ARG A 186 8.13 -8.32 -10.82
CA ARG A 186 6.80 -8.73 -11.31
C ARG A 186 5.70 -7.86 -10.69
N MET A 187 5.71 -7.67 -9.38
CA MET A 187 4.73 -6.81 -8.71
C MET A 187 4.73 -5.38 -9.25
N GLN A 188 5.90 -4.82 -9.57
CA GLN A 188 6.00 -3.48 -10.16
C GLN A 188 5.37 -3.43 -11.56
N PHE A 189 5.61 -4.43 -12.40
CA PHE A 189 5.01 -4.50 -13.72
C PHE A 189 3.48 -4.68 -13.65
N GLU A 190 3.00 -5.53 -12.76
CA GLU A 190 1.56 -5.72 -12.51
C GLU A 190 0.88 -4.42 -12.05
N GLN A 191 1.53 -3.62 -11.21
CA GLN A 191 1.02 -2.29 -10.81
C GLN A 191 0.87 -1.32 -11.99
N TYR A 192 1.67 -1.48 -13.04
CA TYR A 192 1.54 -0.73 -14.29
C TYR A 192 0.60 -1.39 -15.31
N GLY A 193 -0.09 -2.48 -14.94
CA GLY A 193 -1.00 -3.22 -15.82
C GLY A 193 -0.30 -4.14 -16.83
N LEU A 194 0.99 -4.44 -16.61
CA LEU A 194 1.79 -5.30 -17.48
C LEU A 194 1.86 -6.72 -16.89
N HIS A 195 0.80 -7.50 -17.08
CA HIS A 195 0.66 -8.83 -16.47
C HIS A 195 1.45 -9.95 -17.18
N ASN A 196 1.78 -9.79 -18.46
CA ASN A 196 2.40 -10.84 -19.30
C ASN A 196 3.84 -10.50 -19.72
N VAL A 197 4.66 -10.03 -18.78
CA VAL A 197 6.06 -9.71 -19.06
C VAL A 197 6.87 -11.02 -19.14
N PRO A 198 7.65 -11.25 -20.22
CA PRO A 198 8.48 -12.44 -20.35
C PRO A 198 9.48 -12.61 -19.19
N ASP A 199 9.68 -13.84 -18.72
CA ASP A 199 10.58 -14.15 -17.61
C ASP A 199 12.01 -13.65 -17.84
N GLU A 200 12.50 -13.69 -19.08
CA GLU A 200 13.83 -13.16 -19.42
C GLU A 200 13.94 -11.65 -19.13
N ASN A 201 12.86 -10.89 -19.37
CA ASN A 201 12.83 -9.48 -19.06
C ASN A 201 12.83 -9.27 -17.54
N ILE A 202 12.01 -10.03 -16.81
CA ILE A 202 11.97 -9.99 -15.33
C ILE A 202 13.36 -10.28 -14.76
N ASP A 203 14.04 -11.33 -15.25
CA ASP A 203 15.38 -11.73 -14.82
C ASP A 203 16.42 -10.63 -15.07
N ASN A 204 16.37 -10.00 -16.24
CA ASN A 204 17.28 -8.92 -16.60
C ASN A 204 17.08 -7.68 -15.70
N TYR A 205 15.82 -7.26 -15.50
CA TYR A 205 15.49 -6.13 -14.61
C TYR A 205 15.86 -6.42 -13.16
N ALA A 206 15.60 -7.63 -12.67
CA ALA A 206 15.96 -8.04 -11.32
C ALA A 206 17.48 -7.96 -11.09
N LYS A 207 18.28 -8.54 -12.00
CA LYS A 207 19.75 -8.46 -11.93
C LYS A 207 20.26 -7.04 -12.03
N GLU A 208 19.67 -6.21 -12.88
CA GLU A 208 20.05 -4.80 -13.00
C GLU A 208 19.75 -4.02 -11.72
N SER A 209 18.60 -4.27 -11.09
CA SER A 209 18.23 -3.66 -9.81
C SER A 209 19.26 -3.97 -8.72
N LEU A 210 19.70 -5.23 -8.64
CA LEU A 210 20.66 -5.70 -7.65
C LEU A 210 22.08 -5.14 -7.82
N LYS A 211 22.42 -4.56 -8.98
CA LYS A 211 23.69 -3.82 -9.15
C LYS A 211 23.72 -2.53 -8.34
N ARG A 212 22.56 -1.98 -7.96
CA ARG A 212 22.44 -0.79 -7.12
C ARG A 212 22.63 -1.20 -5.66
N PRO A 213 23.69 -0.72 -4.96
CA PRO A 213 23.98 -1.16 -3.59
C PRO A 213 22.84 -0.92 -2.61
N GLU A 214 22.15 0.21 -2.73
CA GLU A 214 21.02 0.57 -1.86
C GLU A 214 19.82 -0.39 -2.05
N GLU A 215 19.50 -0.75 -3.29
CA GLU A 215 18.41 -1.70 -3.57
C GLU A 215 18.76 -3.10 -3.07
N ARG A 216 20.00 -3.57 -3.32
CA ARG A 216 20.46 -4.86 -2.80
C ARG A 216 20.42 -4.88 -1.27
N LYS A 217 20.84 -3.79 -0.60
CA LYS A 217 20.79 -3.66 0.85
C LYS A 217 19.34 -3.71 1.36
N ARG A 218 18.43 -2.96 0.75
CA ARG A 218 17.01 -2.97 1.12
C ARG A 218 16.37 -4.36 0.99
N MET A 219 16.68 -5.09 -0.09
CA MET A 219 16.20 -6.46 -0.30
C MET A 219 16.78 -7.44 0.73
N LEU A 220 18.07 -7.31 1.04
CA LEU A 220 18.71 -8.09 2.09
C LEU A 220 18.05 -7.85 3.46
N GLU A 221 17.87 -6.59 3.84
CA GLU A 221 17.21 -6.23 5.10
C GLU A 221 15.82 -6.84 5.20
N LYS A 222 15.06 -6.82 4.09
CA LYS A 222 13.73 -7.42 4.06
C LYS A 222 13.76 -8.94 4.19
N LEU A 223 14.64 -9.63 3.46
CA LEU A 223 14.78 -11.09 3.55
C LEU A 223 15.26 -11.55 4.93
N TYR A 224 16.15 -10.79 5.56
CA TYR A 224 16.56 -11.05 6.94
C TYR A 224 15.41 -10.84 7.92
N GLU A 225 14.61 -9.79 7.74
CA GLU A 225 13.39 -9.60 8.55
C GLU A 225 12.46 -10.80 8.43
N ASP A 226 12.17 -11.25 7.21
CA ASP A 226 11.27 -12.37 6.98
C ASP A 226 11.83 -13.67 7.59
N LYS A 227 13.13 -13.94 7.46
CA LYS A 227 13.78 -15.09 8.14
C LYS A 227 13.72 -15.01 9.66
N VAL A 228 13.90 -13.82 10.25
CA VAL A 228 13.78 -13.63 11.70
C VAL A 228 12.35 -13.92 12.14
N ILE A 229 11.35 -13.43 11.41
CA ILE A 229 9.94 -13.66 11.73
C ILE A 229 9.57 -15.14 11.59
N GLU A 230 10.01 -15.81 10.52
CA GLU A 230 9.81 -17.25 10.35
C GLU A 230 10.50 -18.04 11.47
N PHE A 231 11.72 -17.67 11.86
CA PHE A 231 12.38 -18.30 12.99
C PHE A 231 11.59 -18.08 14.30
N VAL A 232 11.11 -16.86 14.56
CA VAL A 232 10.28 -16.55 15.72
C VAL A 232 9.00 -17.39 15.74
N LYS A 233 8.33 -17.59 14.59
CA LYS A 233 7.14 -18.47 14.47
C LYS A 233 7.41 -19.88 14.99
N THR A 234 8.62 -20.42 14.77
CA THR A 234 8.97 -21.77 15.25
C THR A 234 9.16 -21.86 16.77
N LEU A 235 9.40 -20.73 17.43
CA LEU A 235 9.68 -20.67 18.88
C LEU A 235 8.46 -20.26 19.72
N VAL A 236 7.50 -19.58 19.11
CA VAL A 236 6.32 -19.06 19.81
C VAL A 236 5.12 -19.99 19.64
N THR A 237 4.24 -19.98 20.63
CA THR A 237 2.91 -20.60 20.49
C THR A 237 2.01 -19.63 19.73
N ILE A 238 1.47 -20.07 18.60
CA ILE A 238 0.55 -19.29 17.78
C ILE A 238 -0.88 -19.58 18.24
N ASP A 239 -1.58 -18.55 18.71
CA ASP A 239 -3.01 -18.62 19.00
C ASP A 239 -3.80 -18.25 17.74
N ASN A 240 -4.55 -19.22 17.20
CA ASN A 240 -5.32 -19.02 15.97
C ASN A 240 -6.71 -18.52 16.30
N LYS A 241 -7.01 -17.29 15.91
CA LYS A 241 -8.32 -16.66 16.13
C LYS A 241 -9.07 -16.52 14.81
N VAL A 242 -10.29 -17.07 14.77
CA VAL A 242 -11.23 -16.85 13.66
C VAL A 242 -11.90 -15.50 13.88
N VAL A 243 -11.83 -14.63 12.86
CA VAL A 243 -12.42 -13.29 12.86
C VAL A 243 -13.14 -13.02 11.54
N THR A 244 -14.08 -12.10 11.56
CA THR A 244 -14.70 -11.55 10.34
C THR A 244 -13.76 -10.53 9.68
N SER A 245 -14.03 -10.17 8.41
CA SER A 245 -13.27 -9.11 7.72
C SER A 245 -13.30 -7.78 8.49
N GLU A 246 -14.48 -7.36 8.97
CA GLU A 246 -14.64 -6.11 9.72
C GLU A 246 -13.88 -6.12 11.06
N GLU A 247 -13.82 -7.28 11.73
CA GLU A 247 -13.04 -7.43 12.95
C GLU A 247 -11.54 -7.41 12.66
N PHE A 248 -11.12 -8.00 11.54
CA PHE A 248 -9.74 -7.98 11.09
C PHE A 248 -9.27 -6.56 10.75
N ASP A 249 -10.09 -5.79 10.03
CA ASP A 249 -9.81 -4.39 9.69
C ASP A 249 -9.57 -3.55 10.95
N LYS A 250 -10.43 -3.70 11.97
CA LYS A 250 -10.26 -3.02 13.27
C LYS A 250 -8.98 -3.43 14.00
N LEU A 251 -8.57 -4.70 13.89
CA LEU A 251 -7.32 -5.18 14.48
C LEU A 251 -6.08 -4.60 13.78
N ILE A 252 -6.17 -4.30 12.48
CA ILE A 252 -5.10 -3.65 11.73
C ILE A 252 -5.06 -2.15 12.05
N GLU A 253 -6.22 -1.47 12.12
CA GLU A 253 -6.31 -0.05 12.49
C GLU A 253 -5.71 0.23 13.86
N ALA A 254 -6.05 -0.59 14.87
CA ALA A 254 -5.55 -0.42 16.23
C ALA A 254 -4.01 -0.63 16.37
N ASN A 255 -3.37 -1.32 15.44
CA ASN A 255 -1.90 -1.47 15.41
C ASN A 255 -1.19 -0.31 14.69
N ASN A 256 -1.92 0.52 13.94
CA ASN A 256 -1.38 1.65 13.18
C ASN A 256 -1.55 3.01 13.90
N GLU A 257 -2.30 3.05 15.01
CA GLU A 257 -2.43 4.18 15.94
C GLU A 257 -1.38 4.13 17.06
#